data_AF-A0A963DC33-F1
#
_entry.id   AF-A0A963DC33-F1
#
_cell.length_a   1.000
_cell.length_b   1.000
_cell.length_c   1.000
_cell.angle_alpha   90.00
_cell.angle_beta   90.00
_cell.angle_gamma   90.00
#
_symmetry.space_group_name_H-M   'P 1'
#
loop_
_entity.id
_entity.type
_entity.pdbx_description
1 polymer ?
#
loop_
_entity_poly.entity_id
_entity_poly.type
_entity_poly.pdbx_seq_one_letter_code
_entity_poly.pdbx_strand_id
1 'polypeptide(L)'
;MSGLEGRPSAGQRWKDKVFVGFSDSAIMCGDKLATAHDLFALAMQRSGVWVGTGQMPSNSRSATRNGVNGAGWCSGAMARSPSDASVDEMRPGDLDTAPLFGRRVAGITARLHG
;
A
#
# COMPACT_ATOMS: atom_id res chain seq x y z
N MET A 1 4.29 18.73 41.85
CA MET A 1 3.48 18.72 40.61
C MET A 1 3.85 17.47 39.80
N SER A 2 3.49 16.29 40.30
CA SER A 2 3.74 15.01 39.63
C SER A 2 2.42 14.32 39.33
N GLY A 3 2.25 13.86 38.09
CA GLY A 3 1.34 12.76 37.80
C GLY A 3 0.07 13.10 37.05
N LEU A 4 0.18 13.51 35.78
CA LEU A 4 -0.88 13.30 34.78
C LEU A 4 -0.26 13.03 33.39
N GLU A 5 0.67 12.07 33.28
CA GLU A 5 0.92 11.45 31.97
C GLU A 5 -0.21 10.43 31.75
N GLY A 6 -1.32 10.91 31.20
CA GLY A 6 -2.46 10.08 30.83
C GLY A 6 -2.06 9.07 29.77
N ARG A 7 -2.47 7.80 29.94
CA ARG A 7 -2.33 6.78 28.90
C ARG A 7 -2.87 7.34 27.57
N PRO A 8 -2.19 7.10 26.43
CA PRO A 8 -2.71 7.53 25.14
C PRO A 8 -4.15 7.06 25.00
N SER A 9 -5.06 7.94 24.61
CA SER A 9 -6.44 7.55 24.32
C SER A 9 -6.42 6.38 23.31
N ALA A 10 -7.41 5.49 23.37
CA ALA A 10 -7.46 4.31 22.50
C ALA A 10 -7.32 4.65 20.99
N GLY A 11 -7.66 5.89 20.60
CA GLY A 11 -7.49 6.46 19.25
C GLY A 11 -6.04 6.77 18.85
N GLN A 12 -5.16 7.12 19.78
CA GLN A 12 -3.81 7.63 19.48
C GLN A 12 -2.71 6.56 19.51
N ARG A 13 -3.06 5.28 19.74
CA ARG A 13 -2.09 4.16 19.74
C ARG A 13 -1.29 4.00 18.44
N TRP A 14 -1.84 4.47 17.31
CA TRP A 14 -1.22 4.37 16.00
C TRP A 14 -0.72 5.71 15.46
N LYS A 15 -0.69 6.74 16.32
CA LYS A 15 -0.12 8.03 15.98
C LYS A 15 1.32 7.84 15.49
N ASP A 16 1.63 8.49 14.38
CA ASP A 16 2.94 8.53 13.73
C ASP A 16 3.48 7.14 13.31
N LYS A 17 2.63 6.10 13.30
CA LYS A 17 2.97 4.78 12.74
C LYS A 17 2.87 4.80 11.22
N VAL A 18 3.67 3.96 10.57
CA VAL A 18 3.62 3.78 9.11
C VAL A 18 2.37 2.99 8.72
N PHE A 19 1.65 3.51 7.73
CA PHE A 19 0.53 2.87 7.06
C PHE A 19 0.82 2.71 5.57
N VAL A 20 0.29 1.64 5.01
CA VAL A 20 0.41 1.27 3.60
C VAL A 20 -0.89 0.61 3.18
N GLY A 21 -1.18 0.61 1.89
CA GLY A 21 -2.36 -0.07 1.34
C GLY A 21 -2.00 -0.98 0.18
N PHE A 22 -2.78 -2.04 0.02
CA PHE A 22 -2.82 -2.81 -1.20
C PHE A 22 -4.26 -3.24 -1.52
N SER A 23 -4.54 -3.47 -2.80
CA SER A 23 -5.85 -3.97 -3.25
C SER A 23 -5.67 -4.96 -4.40
N ASP A 24 -6.45 -6.03 -4.36
CA ASP A 24 -6.57 -7.02 -5.43
C ASP A 24 -8.05 -7.29 -5.73
N SER A 25 -8.35 -7.57 -7.00
CA SER A 25 -9.70 -7.97 -7.45
C SER A 25 -9.64 -8.51 -8.88
N ALA A 26 -10.70 -9.20 -9.31
CA ALA A 26 -10.80 -9.90 -10.60
C ALA A 26 -10.75 -9.02 -11.86
N ILE A 27 -10.90 -7.70 -11.74
CA ILE A 27 -10.90 -6.76 -12.87
C ILE A 27 -9.86 -5.65 -12.69
N MET A 28 -9.41 -5.04 -13.81
CA MET A 28 -8.30 -4.08 -13.77
C MET A 28 -8.61 -2.85 -12.93
N CYS A 29 -9.77 -2.25 -13.13
CA CYS A 29 -10.20 -1.06 -12.41
C CYS A 29 -11.70 -1.21 -12.15
N GLY A 30 -12.05 -1.98 -11.12
CA GLY A 30 -13.37 -1.89 -10.49
C GLY A 30 -13.34 -0.78 -9.45
N ASP A 31 -13.74 -1.08 -8.22
CA ASP A 31 -13.74 -0.11 -7.11
C ASP A 31 -12.47 -0.16 -6.23
N LYS A 32 -11.35 -0.66 -6.76
CA LYS A 32 -10.07 -0.75 -6.02
C LYS A 32 -9.66 0.60 -5.43
N LEU A 33 -9.94 1.70 -6.15
CA LEU A 33 -9.70 3.07 -5.69
C LEU A 33 -10.49 3.40 -4.42
N ALA A 34 -11.75 2.99 -4.34
CA ALA A 34 -12.56 3.20 -3.15
C ALA A 34 -11.96 2.49 -1.93
N THR A 35 -11.59 1.21 -2.08
CA THR A 35 -10.91 0.45 -1.01
C THR A 35 -9.65 1.16 -0.51
N ALA A 36 -8.82 1.65 -1.42
CA ALA A 36 -7.60 2.32 -1.03
C ALA A 36 -7.84 3.70 -0.39
N HIS A 37 -8.87 4.43 -0.84
CA HIS A 37 -9.29 5.66 -0.19
C HIS A 37 -9.78 5.41 1.24
N ASP A 38 -10.51 4.32 1.48
CA ASP A 38 -10.96 3.95 2.83
C ASP A 38 -9.77 3.62 3.75
N LEU A 39 -8.78 2.87 3.24
CA LEU A 39 -7.55 2.57 3.99
C LEU A 39 -6.74 3.84 4.27
N PHE A 40 -6.65 4.75 3.29
CA PHE A 40 -5.99 6.03 3.47
C PHE A 40 -6.70 6.89 4.52
N ALA A 41 -8.03 6.99 4.44
CA ALA A 41 -8.84 7.71 5.42
C ALA A 41 -8.68 7.14 6.82
N LEU A 42 -8.66 5.81 6.97
CA LEU A 42 -8.35 5.14 8.24
C LEU A 42 -6.97 5.54 8.76
N ALA A 43 -5.93 5.50 7.93
CA ALA A 43 -4.59 5.92 8.35
C ALA A 43 -4.59 7.36 8.88
N MET A 44 -5.31 8.27 8.20
CA MET A 44 -5.40 9.68 8.61
C MET A 44 -6.20 9.86 9.91
N GLN A 45 -7.32 9.15 10.10
CA GLN A 45 -8.10 9.15 11.36
C GLN A 45 -7.24 8.71 12.56
N ARG A 46 -6.21 7.91 12.32
CA ARG A 46 -5.29 7.39 13.34
C ARG A 46 -3.99 8.18 13.44
N SER A 47 -3.91 9.35 12.77
CA SER A 47 -2.72 10.21 12.74
C SER A 47 -1.46 9.48 12.25
N GLY A 48 -1.62 8.57 11.29
CA GLY A 48 -0.56 7.75 10.72
C GLY A 48 0.19 8.44 9.57
N VAL A 49 1.33 7.86 9.19
CA VAL A 49 2.15 8.28 8.04
C VAL A 49 1.92 7.31 6.89
N TRP A 50 1.30 7.76 5.81
CA TRP A 50 1.04 6.92 4.64
C TRP A 50 2.24 6.83 3.69
N VAL A 51 2.58 5.61 3.27
CA VAL A 51 3.69 5.34 2.35
C VAL A 51 3.15 4.85 1.00
N GLY A 52 3.41 5.63 -0.06
CA GLY A 52 3.14 5.23 -1.43
C GLY A 52 4.13 4.22 -1.99
N THR A 53 3.80 3.65 -3.15
CA THR A 53 4.49 2.51 -3.79
C THR A 53 5.97 2.76 -4.04
N GLY A 54 6.33 4.00 -4.39
CA GLY A 54 7.71 4.42 -4.68
C GLY A 54 8.30 3.88 -5.99
N GLN A 55 7.49 3.22 -6.81
CA GLN A 55 7.86 2.71 -8.12
C GLN A 55 7.14 3.54 -9.17
N MET A 56 7.85 3.95 -10.22
CA MET A 56 7.21 4.61 -11.35
C MET A 56 6.28 3.63 -12.09
N PRO A 57 5.15 4.11 -12.61
CA PRO A 57 4.23 3.29 -13.39
C PRO A 57 4.92 2.78 -14.67
N SER A 58 4.73 1.51 -15.00
CA SER A 58 5.18 0.96 -16.30
C SER A 58 4.22 1.38 -17.40
N ASN A 59 4.42 2.58 -17.96
CA ASN A 59 3.46 3.28 -18.85
C ASN A 59 4.03 3.67 -20.23
N SER A 60 5.21 3.19 -20.60
CA SER A 60 5.77 3.43 -21.94
C SER A 60 4.92 2.76 -23.03
N ARG A 61 5.03 3.18 -24.29
CA ARG A 61 4.28 2.59 -25.40
C ARG A 61 4.52 1.09 -25.57
N SER A 62 5.72 0.61 -25.26
CA SER A 62 6.09 -0.81 -25.31
C SER A 62 5.85 -1.55 -23.99
N ALA A 63 5.38 -0.85 -22.95
CA ALA A 63 5.12 -1.46 -21.65
C ALA A 63 3.98 -2.47 -21.74
N THR A 64 4.15 -3.56 -20.99
CA THR A 64 3.08 -4.53 -20.75
C THR A 64 2.68 -4.50 -19.29
N ARG A 65 1.55 -5.14 -18.96
CA ARG A 65 1.09 -5.26 -17.58
C ARG A 65 2.02 -6.10 -16.68
N ASN A 66 2.97 -6.81 -17.29
CA ASN A 66 3.96 -7.64 -16.60
C ASN A 66 5.15 -6.82 -16.06
N GLY A 67 5.24 -5.53 -16.39
CA GLY A 67 6.24 -4.66 -15.78
C GLY A 67 5.92 -4.35 -14.31
N VAL A 68 6.97 -4.04 -13.54
CA VAL A 68 6.85 -3.51 -12.17
C VAL A 68 5.96 -2.27 -12.17
N ASN A 69 5.07 -2.19 -11.18
CA ASN A 69 3.98 -1.22 -11.11
C ASN A 69 3.21 -1.09 -12.44
N GLY A 70 2.91 -2.22 -13.09
CA GLY A 70 2.13 -2.26 -14.32
C GLY A 70 0.68 -1.80 -14.15
N ALA A 71 0.14 -1.80 -12.93
CA ALA A 71 -1.15 -1.16 -12.61
C ALA A 71 -1.05 0.37 -12.64
N GLY A 72 0.15 0.90 -12.49
CA GLY A 72 0.41 2.33 -12.42
C GLY A 72 -0.11 2.99 -11.14
N TRP A 73 -0.21 2.23 -10.05
CA TRP A 73 -0.73 2.73 -8.79
C TRP A 73 0.37 3.41 -7.98
N CYS A 74 0.10 4.61 -7.42
CA CYS A 74 1.10 5.40 -6.70
C CYS A 74 0.90 5.44 -5.17
N SER A 75 -0.32 5.29 -4.66
CA SER A 75 -0.62 5.33 -3.23
C SER A 75 -0.48 3.97 -2.53
N GLY A 76 0.08 2.94 -3.17
CA GLY A 76 0.15 1.57 -2.64
C GLY A 76 0.31 0.51 -3.73
N ALA A 77 0.20 -0.76 -3.38
CA ALA A 77 0.27 -1.85 -4.37
C ALA A 77 -1.12 -2.21 -4.91
N MET A 78 -1.23 -2.42 -6.22
CA MET A 78 -2.47 -2.87 -6.84
C MET A 78 -2.19 -4.09 -7.71
N ALA A 79 -2.87 -5.18 -7.41
CA ALA A 79 -2.81 -6.41 -8.18
C ALA A 79 -4.14 -6.69 -8.90
N ARG A 80 -4.14 -7.63 -9.84
CA ARG A 80 -5.37 -8.22 -10.39
C ARG A 80 -5.22 -9.73 -10.53
N SER A 81 -6.02 -10.47 -9.77
CA SER A 81 -6.18 -11.93 -9.90
C SER A 81 -7.54 -12.26 -10.52
N PRO A 82 -7.62 -12.76 -11.77
CA PRO A 82 -8.90 -13.22 -12.35
C PRO A 82 -9.65 -14.18 -11.41
N SER A 83 -10.98 -14.17 -11.44
CA SER A 83 -11.79 -14.92 -10.46
C SER A 83 -11.64 -16.44 -10.55
N ASP A 84 -11.18 -16.93 -11.70
CA ASP A 84 -10.94 -18.32 -12.03
C ASP A 84 -9.44 -18.67 -12.10
N ALA A 85 -8.56 -17.73 -11.73
CA ALA A 85 -7.12 -17.93 -11.71
C ALA A 85 -6.64 -18.42 -10.34
N SER A 86 -5.65 -19.30 -10.36
CA SER A 86 -4.86 -19.66 -9.18
C SER A 86 -3.87 -18.56 -8.79
N VAL A 87 -3.26 -18.69 -7.61
CA VAL A 87 -2.21 -17.77 -7.13
C VAL A 87 -1.00 -17.75 -8.08
N ASP A 88 -0.67 -18.89 -8.68
CA ASP A 88 0.46 -19.03 -9.60
C ASP A 88 0.23 -18.32 -10.95
N GLU A 89 -1.02 -17.99 -11.26
CA GLU A 89 -1.41 -17.27 -12.48
C GLU A 89 -1.51 -15.74 -12.26
N MET A 90 -1.12 -15.25 -11.08
CA MET A 90 -0.94 -13.82 -10.86
C MET A 90 0.10 -13.25 -11.83
N ARG A 91 -0.13 -12.02 -12.29
CA ARG A 91 0.78 -11.41 -13.27
C ARG A 91 2.17 -11.17 -12.66
N PRO A 92 3.25 -11.45 -13.40
CA PRO A 92 4.63 -11.25 -12.92
C PRO A 92 4.87 -9.84 -12.37
N GLY A 93 4.35 -8.81 -13.05
CA GLY A 93 4.48 -7.42 -12.61
C GLY A 93 3.88 -7.15 -11.23
N ASP A 94 2.80 -7.84 -10.86
CA ASP A 94 2.18 -7.72 -9.53
C ASP A 94 3.02 -8.43 -8.47
N LEU A 95 3.49 -9.63 -8.80
CA LEU A 95 4.39 -10.42 -7.95
C LEU A 95 5.74 -9.74 -7.72
N ASP A 96 6.25 -8.98 -8.69
CA ASP A 96 7.50 -8.22 -8.57
C ASP A 96 7.29 -6.89 -7.82
N THR A 97 6.13 -6.26 -7.98
CA THR A 97 5.78 -4.98 -7.31
C THR A 97 5.70 -5.18 -5.80
N ALA A 98 5.02 -6.23 -5.33
CA ALA A 98 4.78 -6.48 -3.91
C ALA A 98 6.06 -6.52 -3.04
N PRO A 99 7.10 -7.32 -3.33
CA PRO A 99 8.31 -7.40 -2.51
C PRO A 99 9.12 -6.10 -2.56
N LEU A 100 9.17 -5.43 -3.71
CA LEU A 100 9.85 -4.13 -3.83
C LEU A 100 9.14 -3.06 -3.01
N PHE A 101 7.81 -3.04 -3.02
CA PHE A 101 7.02 -2.17 -2.15
C PHE A 101 7.26 -2.50 -0.67
N GLY A 102 7.24 -3.78 -0.30
CA GLY A 102 7.54 -4.23 1.07
C GLY A 102 8.92 -3.78 1.56
N ARG A 103 9.97 -3.91 0.71
CA ARG A 103 11.32 -3.39 1.02
C ARG A 103 11.32 -1.88 1.26
N ARG A 104 10.58 -1.13 0.43
CA ARG A 104 10.45 0.32 0.58
C ARG A 104 9.76 0.69 1.89
N VAL A 105 8.69 -0.01 2.24
CA VAL A 105 7.95 0.17 3.50
C VAL A 105 8.88 -0.07 4.68
N ALA A 106 9.56 -1.22 4.71
CA ALA A 106 10.53 -1.55 5.75
C ALA A 106 11.62 -0.48 5.88
N GLY A 107 12.14 0.02 4.76
CA GLY A 107 13.13 1.09 4.73
C GLY A 107 12.63 2.42 5.30
N ILE A 108 11.38 2.81 5.04
CA ILE A 108 10.79 4.01 5.65
C ILE A 108 10.50 3.80 7.12
N THR A 109 9.93 2.66 7.49
CA THR A 109 9.69 2.30 8.89
C THR A 109 10.99 2.40 9.68
N ALA A 110 12.11 1.84 9.18
CA ALA A 110 13.41 1.95 9.84
C ALA A 110 13.89 3.41 10.01
N ARG A 111 13.59 4.31 9.05
CA ARG A 111 13.95 5.74 9.15
C ARG A 111 13.10 6.53 10.15
N LEU A 112 11.85 6.13 10.35
CA LEU A 112 10.91 6.80 11.27
C LEU A 112 10.97 6.24 12.70
N HIS A 113 11.53 5.04 12.86
CA HIS A 113 11.74 4.37 14.15
C HIS A 113 13.18 4.49 14.67
N GLY A 114 14.02 5.30 14.01
CA GLY A 114 15.37 5.66 14.47
C GLY A 114 15.37 6.61 15.66
#